data_AF-A0A9P3NVJ8-F1
#
_entry.id   AF-A0A9P3NVJ8-F1
#
_cell.length_a   1.000
_cell.length_b   1.000
_cell.length_c   1.000
_cell.angle_alpha   90.00
_cell.angle_beta   90.00
_cell.angle_gamma   90.00
#
_symmetry.space_group_name_H-M   'P 1'
#
loop_
_entity.id
_entity.type
_entity.pdbx_description
1 polymer ?
#
loop_
_entity_poly.entity_id
_entity_poly.type
_entity_poly.pdbx_seq_one_letter_code
_entity_poly.pdbx_strand_id
1 'polypeptide(L)'
;LQAENSTYGDFLRIDVDEAYLNLNHKTLIYFTTLFKLYEAEFYVKADDDIYLRPDRLSSLISRTRKSPRTYLGCLKKGAVFTNPKLKWFEPKSWLLGSEYFLHAYGPIYSLSYDVVNILNAIPKGRLRMFLNEDVTVGAWMLAFDVSHEMSWPLCQNNCTPTAVAVWDMPTCAGLCKPDVQMKVLHDNPACSGRVPA
;
A
#
# COMPACT_ATOMS: atom_id res chain seq x y z
N LEU A 1 21.76 6.56 6.49
CA LEU A 1 21.26 7.43 5.39
C LEU A 1 22.29 7.76 4.30
N GLN A 2 23.26 8.69 4.47
CA GLN A 2 24.19 9.00 3.34
C GLN A 2 25.13 7.84 2.99
N ALA A 3 25.75 7.22 3.99
CA ALA A 3 26.60 6.04 3.80
C ALA A 3 25.82 4.87 3.17
N GLU A 4 24.68 4.53 3.75
CA GLU A 4 23.74 3.52 3.25
C GLU A 4 23.31 3.76 1.79
N ASN A 5 22.91 4.99 1.46
CA ASN A 5 22.56 5.36 0.08
C ASN A 5 23.75 5.22 -0.88
N SER A 6 24.97 5.46 -0.41
CA SER A 6 26.18 5.28 -1.23
C SER A 6 26.49 3.79 -1.45
N THR A 7 26.11 2.94 -0.50
CA THR A 7 26.30 1.49 -0.59
C THR A 7 25.27 0.82 -1.49
N TYR A 8 23.98 1.14 -1.31
CA TYR A 8 22.87 0.40 -1.94
C TYR A 8 22.24 1.11 -3.13
N GLY A 9 22.30 2.45 -3.18
CA GLY A 9 21.76 3.23 -4.30
C GLY A 9 20.25 3.11 -4.51
N ASP A 10 19.52 2.68 -3.49
CA ASP A 10 18.10 2.29 -3.54
C ASP A 10 17.16 3.34 -2.94
N PHE A 11 17.67 4.52 -2.56
CA PHE A 11 16.83 5.59 -2.02
C PHE A 11 16.27 6.48 -3.11
N LEU A 12 14.95 6.59 -3.15
CA LEU A 12 14.27 7.69 -3.80
C LEU A 12 14.00 8.81 -2.78
N ARG A 13 14.70 9.94 -2.91
CA ARG A 13 14.43 11.14 -2.11
C ARG A 13 13.44 12.03 -2.84
N ILE A 14 12.34 12.37 -2.17
CA ILE A 14 11.30 13.26 -2.69
C ILE A 14 11.17 14.48 -1.78
N ASP A 15 10.82 15.61 -2.37
CA ASP A 15 10.68 16.89 -1.66
C ASP A 15 9.30 16.98 -1.00
N VAL A 16 9.20 16.44 0.22
CA VAL A 16 7.98 16.44 1.04
C VAL A 16 8.36 16.45 2.52
N ASP A 17 7.59 17.18 3.32
CA ASP A 17 7.74 17.17 4.78
C ASP A 17 7.30 15.81 5.34
N GLU A 18 8.26 15.02 5.80
CA GLU A 18 8.02 13.70 6.39
C GLU A 18 7.25 13.82 7.70
N ALA A 19 5.97 13.47 7.65
CA ALA A 19 5.09 13.38 8.81
C ALA A 19 3.91 12.46 8.49
N TYR A 20 3.38 11.79 9.51
CA TYR A 20 2.21 10.91 9.35
C TYR A 20 1.02 11.63 8.68
N LEU A 21 0.79 12.90 9.04
CA LEU A 21 -0.32 13.71 8.50
C LEU A 21 -0.13 14.05 7.01
N ASN A 22 1.08 13.90 6.47
CA ASN A 22 1.44 14.19 5.08
C ASN A 22 1.61 12.94 4.21
N LEU A 23 1.33 11.74 4.74
CA LEU A 23 1.49 10.48 4.00
C LEU A 23 0.71 10.47 2.69
N ASN A 24 -0.51 11.02 2.67
CA ASN A 24 -1.31 11.21 1.47
C ASN A 24 -0.59 11.99 0.35
N HIS A 25 0.14 13.07 0.70
CA HIS A 25 0.92 13.86 -0.25
C HIS A 25 2.19 13.13 -0.66
N LYS A 26 2.87 12.47 0.31
CA LYS A 26 4.02 11.61 0.06
C LYS A 26 3.69 10.53 -0.97
N THR A 27 2.54 9.86 -0.83
CA THR A 27 2.05 8.83 -1.76
C THR A 27 1.81 9.37 -3.16
N LEU A 28 1.17 10.54 -3.30
CA LEU A 28 0.98 11.15 -4.62
C LEU A 28 2.31 11.48 -5.29
N ILE A 29 3.23 12.08 -4.55
CA ILE A 29 4.57 12.43 -5.07
C ILE A 29 5.35 11.16 -5.40
N TYR A 30 5.26 10.13 -4.55
CA TYR A 30 5.88 8.82 -4.77
C TYR A 30 5.44 8.20 -6.10
N PHE A 31 4.14 8.01 -6.33
CA PHE A 31 3.64 7.40 -7.56
C PHE A 31 3.96 8.24 -8.80
N THR A 32 3.77 9.55 -8.74
CA THR A 32 4.06 10.43 -9.89
C THR A 32 5.55 10.57 -10.19
N THR A 33 6.41 10.41 -9.18
CA THR A 33 7.88 10.38 -9.36
C THR A 33 8.31 9.04 -9.94
N LEU A 34 7.85 7.92 -9.39
CA LEU A 34 8.16 6.59 -9.93
C LEU A 34 7.73 6.45 -11.38
N PHE A 35 6.56 6.97 -11.75
CA PHE A 35 6.07 6.95 -13.13
C PHE A 35 7.01 7.65 -14.12
N LYS A 36 7.68 8.73 -13.68
CA LYS A 36 8.63 9.48 -14.52
C LYS A 36 10.00 8.82 -14.60
N LEU A 37 10.37 8.03 -13.60
CA LEU A 37 11.68 7.40 -13.50
C LEU A 37 11.71 5.98 -14.09
N TYR A 38 10.60 5.25 -13.96
CA TYR A 38 10.54 3.83 -14.26
C TYR A 38 9.26 3.50 -15.05
N GLU A 39 9.45 2.80 -16.16
CA GLU A 39 8.36 2.17 -16.92
C GLU A 39 8.07 0.80 -16.29
N ALA A 40 6.87 0.64 -15.71
CA ALA A 40 6.45 -0.59 -15.05
C ALA A 40 4.96 -0.86 -15.28
N GLU A 41 4.59 -2.15 -15.39
CA GLU A 41 3.18 -2.54 -15.50
C GLU A 41 2.37 -2.22 -14.24
N PHE A 42 3.02 -2.27 -13.08
CA PHE A 42 2.45 -1.94 -11.78
C PHE A 42 3.46 -1.19 -10.91
N TYR A 43 2.95 -0.25 -10.13
CA TYR A 43 3.66 0.47 -9.09
C TYR A 43 3.11 0.03 -7.74
N VAL A 44 3.99 -0.37 -6.82
CA VAL A 44 3.60 -0.99 -5.54
C VAL A 44 4.00 -0.07 -4.40
N LYS A 45 3.04 0.24 -3.51
CA LYS A 45 3.34 0.82 -2.21
C LYS A 45 3.36 -0.29 -1.16
N ALA A 46 4.37 -0.29 -0.31
CA ALA A 46 4.46 -1.18 0.85
C ALA A 46 5.01 -0.39 2.04
N ASP A 47 4.52 -0.68 3.24
CA ASP A 47 5.13 -0.19 4.48
C ASP A 47 6.39 -0.98 4.81
N ASP A 48 7.30 -0.38 5.57
CA ASP A 48 8.56 -0.99 5.99
C ASP A 48 8.40 -1.95 7.17
N ASP A 49 7.21 -2.02 7.78
CA ASP A 49 6.89 -2.88 8.91
C ASP A 49 6.04 -4.11 8.53
N ILE A 50 6.03 -4.52 7.26
CA ILE A 50 5.40 -5.78 6.80
C ILE A 50 6.44 -6.84 6.42
N TYR A 51 6.06 -8.11 6.48
CA TYR A 51 6.83 -9.17 5.83
C TYR A 51 6.31 -9.39 4.40
N LEU A 52 7.14 -9.10 3.40
CA LEU A 52 6.79 -9.21 1.98
C LEU A 52 7.54 -10.37 1.32
N ARG A 53 6.87 -11.07 0.39
CA ARG A 53 7.45 -12.04 -0.54
C ARG A 53 7.47 -11.49 -1.97
N PRO A 54 8.57 -10.84 -2.39
CA PRO A 54 8.64 -10.21 -3.71
C PRO A 54 8.42 -11.20 -4.86
N ASP A 55 8.91 -12.43 -4.76
CA ASP A 55 8.71 -13.46 -5.79
C ASP A 55 7.24 -13.83 -6.00
N ARG A 56 6.48 -13.92 -4.90
CA ARG A 56 5.04 -14.20 -4.92
C ARG A 56 4.24 -12.96 -5.36
N LEU A 57 4.70 -11.76 -4.99
CA LEU A 57 4.12 -10.51 -5.47
C LEU A 57 4.26 -10.40 -6.99
N SER A 58 5.45 -10.64 -7.55
CA SER A 58 5.67 -10.66 -9.00
C SER A 58 4.74 -11.66 -9.69
N SER A 59 4.60 -12.87 -9.14
CA SER A 59 3.68 -13.89 -9.67
C SER A 59 2.20 -13.51 -9.57
N LEU A 60 1.82 -12.71 -8.56
CA LEU A 60 0.46 -12.19 -8.40
C LEU A 60 0.17 -11.07 -9.41
N ILE A 61 1.15 -10.19 -9.62
CA ILE A 61 1.05 -9.06 -10.54
C ILE A 61 1.12 -9.51 -12.00
N SER A 62 1.86 -10.56 -12.34
CA SER A 62 1.96 -11.06 -13.72
C SER A 62 0.70 -11.75 -14.27
N ARG A 63 -0.37 -11.85 -13.47
CA ARG A 63 -1.63 -12.47 -13.90
C ARG A 63 -2.36 -11.60 -14.91
N THR A 64 -2.93 -12.22 -15.94
CA THR A 64 -3.78 -11.53 -16.92
C THR A 64 -5.00 -10.93 -16.22
N ARG A 65 -5.28 -9.66 -16.51
CA ARG A 65 -6.44 -8.93 -15.99
C ARG A 65 -7.35 -8.49 -17.12
N LYS A 66 -8.64 -8.39 -16.81
CA LYS A 66 -9.67 -7.93 -17.77
C LYS A 66 -9.62 -6.42 -17.97
N SER A 67 -9.28 -5.67 -16.92
CA SER A 67 -9.13 -4.21 -16.96
C SER A 67 -7.65 -3.87 -16.95
N PRO A 68 -7.19 -2.92 -17.78
CA PRO A 68 -5.83 -2.40 -17.70
C PRO A 68 -5.70 -1.35 -16.57
N ARG A 69 -6.83 -0.81 -16.08
CA ARG A 69 -6.92 0.03 -14.88
C ARG A 69 -7.27 -0.85 -13.68
N THR A 70 -6.27 -1.23 -12.90
CA THR A 70 -6.43 -2.10 -11.73
C THR A 70 -5.83 -1.50 -10.46
N TYR A 71 -6.62 -1.56 -9.40
CA TYR A 71 -6.21 -1.34 -8.02
C TYR A 71 -6.23 -2.69 -7.28
N LEU A 72 -5.03 -3.23 -7.04
CA LEU A 72 -4.84 -4.52 -6.38
C LEU A 72 -4.49 -4.30 -4.92
N GLY A 73 -5.19 -4.96 -4.01
CA GLY A 73 -4.88 -4.90 -2.59
C GLY A 73 -5.70 -5.88 -1.77
N CYS A 74 -5.46 -5.90 -0.46
CA CYS A 74 -6.45 -6.46 0.46
C CYS A 74 -7.48 -5.38 0.76
N LEU A 75 -8.65 -5.52 0.16
CA LEU A 75 -9.70 -4.52 0.19
C LEU A 75 -10.61 -4.70 1.41
N LYS A 76 -11.04 -3.57 1.98
CA LYS A 76 -11.94 -3.50 3.14
C LYS A 76 -12.98 -2.41 2.97
N LYS A 77 -14.05 -2.55 3.76
CA LYS A 77 -14.91 -1.47 4.22
C LYS A 77 -14.78 -1.39 5.76
N GLY A 78 -15.17 -0.27 6.34
CA GLY A 78 -15.15 -0.10 7.78
C GLY A 78 -15.69 1.26 8.20
N ALA A 79 -15.93 1.42 9.50
CA ALA A 79 -16.48 2.65 10.05
C ALA A 79 -15.57 3.85 9.80
N VAL A 80 -16.18 5.00 9.51
CA VAL A 80 -15.47 6.29 9.52
C VAL A 80 -15.23 6.71 10.96
N PHE A 81 -13.97 6.91 11.31
CA PHE A 81 -13.58 7.31 12.67
C PHE A 81 -13.81 8.81 12.87
N THR A 82 -14.89 9.18 13.56
CA THR A 82 -15.27 10.59 13.80
C THR A 82 -14.83 11.13 15.16
N ASN A 83 -14.28 10.28 16.04
CA ASN A 83 -13.80 10.68 17.35
C ASN A 83 -12.32 11.12 17.27
N PRO A 84 -11.98 12.40 17.59
CA PRO A 84 -10.61 12.91 17.55
C PRO A 84 -9.59 12.18 18.43
N LYS A 85 -10.05 11.37 19.39
CA LYS A 85 -9.18 10.56 20.27
C LYS A 85 -8.72 9.25 19.64
N LEU A 86 -9.29 8.85 18.50
CA LEU A 86 -8.94 7.60 17.82
C LEU A 86 -7.80 7.84 16.84
N LYS A 87 -6.88 6.87 16.75
CA LYS A 87 -5.68 6.93 15.91
C LYS A 87 -5.96 7.33 14.45
N TRP A 88 -7.06 6.83 13.90
CA TRP A 88 -7.44 7.01 12.50
C TRP A 88 -8.57 8.02 12.29
N PHE A 89 -8.75 8.95 13.24
CA PHE A 89 -9.74 10.03 13.14
C PHE A 89 -9.66 10.75 11.78
N GLU A 90 -10.80 10.91 11.13
CA GLU A 90 -10.91 11.64 9.86
C GLU A 90 -11.56 13.01 10.06
N PRO A 91 -10.79 14.12 10.01
CA PRO A 91 -11.32 15.48 10.19
C PRO A 91 -12.31 15.88 9.09
N LYS A 92 -12.23 15.26 7.90
CA LYS A 92 -13.16 15.49 6.80
C LYS A 92 -14.27 14.43 6.75
N SER A 93 -14.56 13.77 7.87
CA SER A 93 -15.60 12.74 7.97
C SER A 93 -16.99 13.23 7.57
N TRP A 94 -17.27 14.53 7.66
CA TRP A 94 -18.52 15.15 7.19
C TRP A 94 -18.75 15.04 5.66
N LEU A 95 -17.72 14.72 4.88
CA LEU A 95 -17.83 14.41 3.44
C LEU A 95 -18.10 12.93 3.17
N LEU A 96 -18.07 12.09 4.20
CA LEU A 96 -18.16 10.65 4.13
C LEU A 96 -19.46 10.16 4.78
N GLY A 97 -19.83 8.91 4.49
CA GLY A 97 -20.90 8.23 5.21
C GLY A 97 -20.44 7.72 6.58
N SER A 98 -21.26 6.88 7.21
CA SER A 98 -20.87 6.15 8.43
C SER A 98 -19.79 5.10 8.18
N GLU A 99 -19.63 4.67 6.92
CA GLU A 99 -18.63 3.70 6.49
C GLU A 99 -17.80 4.25 5.32
N TYR A 100 -16.52 3.92 5.30
CA TYR A 100 -15.66 4.14 4.14
C TYR A 100 -16.10 3.24 2.98
N PHE A 101 -15.90 3.76 1.77
CA PHE A 101 -16.00 2.96 0.54
C PHE A 101 -14.95 1.84 0.50
N LEU A 102 -15.08 0.93 -0.46
CA LEU A 102 -14.12 -0.17 -0.63
C LEU A 102 -12.74 0.40 -0.99
N HIS A 103 -11.72 0.13 -0.18
CA HIS A 103 -10.34 0.57 -0.39
C HIS A 103 -9.36 -0.47 0.15
N ALA A 104 -8.11 -0.48 -0.33
CA ALA A 104 -7.09 -1.36 0.23
C ALA A 104 -6.68 -0.93 1.64
N TYR A 105 -6.20 -1.86 2.45
CA TYR A 105 -5.45 -1.50 3.65
C TYR A 105 -4.12 -0.82 3.27
N GLY A 106 -3.72 0.16 4.08
CA GLY A 106 -2.46 0.89 3.92
C GLY A 106 -1.19 0.04 3.76
N PRO A 107 -0.98 -1.09 4.46
CA PRO A 107 0.32 -1.77 4.48
C PRO A 107 0.86 -2.18 3.11
N ILE A 108 -0.01 -2.60 2.18
CA ILE A 108 0.41 -2.89 0.80
C ILE A 108 -0.73 -2.79 -0.19
N TYR A 109 -0.46 -2.17 -1.34
CA TYR A 109 -1.33 -2.18 -2.51
C TYR A 109 -0.55 -1.86 -3.79
N SER A 110 -1.14 -2.14 -4.94
CA SER A 110 -0.52 -1.95 -6.26
C SER A 110 -1.47 -1.24 -7.21
N LEU A 111 -0.93 -0.27 -7.96
CA LEU A 111 -1.64 0.48 -8.99
C LEU A 111 -1.04 0.13 -10.36
N SER A 112 -1.87 -0.26 -11.31
CA SER A 112 -1.44 -0.52 -12.69
C SER A 112 -0.90 0.76 -13.35
N TYR A 113 -0.09 0.59 -14.40
CA TYR A 113 0.45 1.68 -15.22
C TYR A 113 -0.62 2.74 -15.57
N ASP A 114 -1.77 2.32 -16.10
CA ASP A 114 -2.82 3.24 -16.54
C ASP A 114 -3.39 4.10 -15.40
N VAL A 115 -3.44 3.55 -14.19
CA VAL A 115 -3.94 4.27 -13.01
C VAL A 115 -2.94 5.35 -12.60
N VAL A 116 -1.66 5.02 -12.59
CA VAL A 116 -0.61 5.98 -12.24
C VAL A 116 -0.44 7.03 -13.34
N ASN A 117 -0.64 6.68 -14.61
CA ASN A 117 -0.68 7.62 -15.73
C ASN A 117 -1.79 8.66 -15.55
N ILE A 118 -3.01 8.23 -15.16
CA ILE A 118 -4.11 9.14 -14.81
C ILE A 118 -3.70 10.07 -13.66
N LEU A 119 -3.14 9.53 -12.58
CA LEU A 119 -2.68 10.33 -11.44
C LEU A 119 -1.64 11.39 -11.85
N ASN A 120 -0.68 11.02 -12.70
CA ASN A 120 0.37 11.91 -13.19
C ASN A 120 -0.18 13.03 -14.09
N ALA A 121 -1.26 12.78 -14.83
CA ALA A 121 -1.89 13.77 -15.70
C ALA A 121 -2.74 14.81 -14.95
N ILE A 122 -3.10 14.55 -13.69
CA ILE A 122 -3.97 15.44 -12.91
C ILE A 122 -3.16 16.62 -12.34
N PRO A 123 -3.61 17.88 -12.54
CA PRO A 123 -2.94 19.03 -11.97
C PRO A 123 -2.88 18.98 -10.45
N LYS A 124 -1.77 19.48 -9.88
CA LYS A 124 -1.59 19.59 -8.43
C LYS A 124 -2.79 20.32 -7.79
N GLY A 125 -3.24 19.82 -6.64
CA GLY A 125 -4.35 20.41 -5.87
C GLY A 125 -5.75 20.09 -6.39
N ARG A 126 -5.90 19.25 -7.43
CA ARG A 126 -7.22 18.82 -7.95
C ARG A 126 -7.74 17.53 -7.32
N LEU A 127 -6.89 16.81 -6.59
CA LEU A 127 -7.25 15.57 -5.91
C LEU A 127 -7.78 15.83 -4.51
N ARG A 128 -8.84 15.11 -4.13
CA ARG A 128 -9.34 15.12 -2.75
C ARG A 128 -8.34 14.40 -1.85
N MET A 129 -7.88 15.08 -0.80
CA MET A 129 -7.03 14.51 0.23
C MET A 129 -7.83 14.27 1.53
N PHE A 130 -7.80 13.05 2.05
CA PHE A 130 -8.23 12.69 3.41
C PHE A 130 -7.00 12.58 4.32
N LEU A 131 -7.20 12.50 5.64
CA LEU A 131 -6.07 12.34 6.55
C LEU A 131 -5.44 10.95 6.42
N ASN A 132 -6.27 9.92 6.32
CA ASN A 132 -5.81 8.56 6.11
C ASN A 132 -5.41 8.37 4.64
N GLU A 133 -4.18 7.91 4.41
CA GLU A 133 -3.59 7.77 3.09
C GLU A 133 -4.29 6.69 2.25
N ASP A 134 -4.62 5.55 2.86
CA ASP A 134 -5.30 4.42 2.21
C ASP A 134 -6.71 4.78 1.75
N VAL A 135 -7.43 5.55 2.59
CA VAL A 135 -8.73 6.17 2.26
C VAL A 135 -8.58 7.16 1.11
N THR A 136 -7.52 7.98 1.12
CA THR A 136 -7.26 8.96 0.05
C THR A 136 -7.08 8.26 -1.30
N VAL A 137 -6.23 7.23 -1.36
CA VAL A 137 -6.02 6.44 -2.58
C VAL A 137 -7.32 5.80 -3.03
N GLY A 138 -8.05 5.15 -2.13
CA GLY A 138 -9.33 4.52 -2.47
C GLY A 138 -10.37 5.50 -3.05
N ALA A 139 -10.41 6.75 -2.56
CA ALA A 139 -11.31 7.77 -3.08
C ALA A 139 -10.99 8.10 -4.55
N TRP A 140 -9.71 8.15 -4.91
CA TRP A 140 -9.28 8.38 -6.28
C TRP A 140 -9.63 7.20 -7.18
N MET A 141 -9.49 5.97 -6.69
CA MET A 141 -9.84 4.77 -7.45
C MET A 141 -11.32 4.72 -7.82
N LEU A 142 -12.20 5.21 -6.93
CA LEU A 142 -13.60 5.42 -7.27
C LEU A 142 -13.77 6.51 -8.33
N ALA A 143 -13.10 7.65 -8.18
CA ALA A 143 -13.24 8.79 -9.09
C ALA A 143 -12.75 8.49 -10.51
N PHE A 144 -11.77 7.59 -10.67
CA PHE A 144 -11.16 7.27 -11.96
C PHE A 144 -11.72 6.01 -12.61
N ASP A 145 -12.81 5.45 -12.07
CA ASP A 145 -13.44 4.23 -12.61
C ASP A 145 -12.42 3.06 -12.70
N VAL A 146 -11.71 2.81 -11.59
CA VAL A 146 -10.67 1.77 -11.50
C VAL A 146 -11.26 0.44 -11.03
N SER A 147 -10.82 -0.66 -11.64
CA SER A 147 -11.20 -2.00 -11.23
C SER A 147 -10.53 -2.39 -9.91
N HIS A 148 -11.33 -2.69 -8.90
CA HIS A 148 -10.88 -3.10 -7.58
C HIS A 148 -10.66 -4.62 -7.53
N GLU A 149 -9.44 -5.06 -7.29
CA GLU A 149 -9.06 -6.47 -7.20
C GLU A 149 -8.69 -6.85 -5.76
N MET A 150 -9.56 -7.66 -5.14
CA MET A 150 -9.32 -8.22 -3.81
C MET A 150 -8.29 -9.36 -3.88
N SER A 151 -7.25 -9.27 -3.06
CA SER A 151 -6.24 -10.32 -2.92
C SER A 151 -5.94 -10.63 -1.45
N TRP A 152 -6.52 -11.74 -0.97
CA TRP A 152 -6.28 -12.27 0.37
C TRP A 152 -4.80 -12.56 0.70
N PRO A 153 -3.97 -13.04 -0.25
CA PRO A 153 -2.53 -13.21 -0.01
C PRO A 153 -1.78 -11.95 0.45
N LEU A 154 -2.32 -10.75 0.20
CA LEU A 154 -1.71 -9.49 0.61
C LEU A 154 -2.01 -9.08 2.07
N CYS A 155 -2.79 -9.88 2.81
CA CYS A 155 -3.20 -9.55 4.17
C CYS A 155 -3.32 -10.76 5.09
N GLN A 156 -2.31 -11.62 5.04
CA GLN A 156 -2.23 -12.73 5.96
C GLN A 156 -1.72 -12.24 7.32
N ASN A 157 -2.19 -12.85 8.40
CA ASN A 157 -1.68 -12.61 9.75
C ASN A 157 -0.66 -13.68 10.18
N ASN A 158 -0.39 -14.65 9.29
CA ASN A 158 0.58 -15.70 9.51
C ASN A 158 1.22 -16.10 8.18
N CYS A 159 2.34 -16.82 8.29
CA CYS A 159 3.01 -17.36 7.12
C CYS A 159 2.28 -18.58 6.57
N THR A 160 1.87 -18.48 5.31
CA THR A 160 1.32 -19.59 4.54
C THR A 160 2.10 -19.76 3.23
N PRO A 161 2.05 -20.93 2.58
CA PRO A 161 2.70 -21.15 1.27
C PRO A 161 2.24 -20.19 0.17
N THR A 162 1.09 -19.54 0.34
CA THR A 162 0.52 -18.58 -0.62
C THR A 162 0.62 -17.13 -0.16
N ALA A 163 1.01 -16.85 1.10
CA ALA A 163 1.14 -15.51 1.63
C ALA A 163 2.10 -14.66 0.78
N VAL A 164 1.62 -13.52 0.30
CA VAL A 164 2.45 -12.50 -0.37
C VAL A 164 2.91 -11.47 0.65
N ALA A 165 2.02 -11.03 1.54
CA ALA A 165 2.35 -10.12 2.63
C ALA A 165 1.74 -10.58 3.95
N VAL A 166 2.49 -10.40 5.04
CA VAL A 166 2.07 -10.73 6.41
C VAL A 166 2.16 -9.49 7.30
N TRP A 167 1.08 -9.20 8.03
CA TRP A 167 0.96 -8.09 8.97
C TRP A 167 -0.19 -8.32 9.97
N ASP A 168 -0.16 -7.64 11.12
CA ASP A 168 -0.87 -8.04 12.35
C ASP A 168 -2.10 -7.17 12.68
N MET A 169 -2.81 -6.66 11.67
CA MET A 169 -4.03 -5.88 11.91
C MET A 169 -5.16 -6.75 12.48
N PRO A 170 -5.97 -6.24 13.43
CA PRO A 170 -6.01 -4.87 13.95
C PRO A 170 -5.08 -4.58 15.14
N THR A 171 -4.27 -5.56 15.56
CA THR A 171 -3.38 -5.41 16.72
C THR A 171 -2.30 -4.37 16.46
N CYS A 172 -1.69 -4.40 15.29
CA CYS A 172 -0.67 -3.45 14.82
C CYS A 172 -1.00 -2.96 13.40
N ALA A 173 -0.45 -1.81 12.99
CA ALA A 173 -0.68 -1.27 11.64
C ALA A 173 0.04 -2.10 10.56
N GLY A 174 1.30 -2.50 10.81
CA GLY A 174 1.98 -3.61 10.13
C GLY A 174 2.20 -4.77 11.10
N LEU A 175 3.44 -5.25 11.23
CA LEU A 175 3.85 -6.28 12.19
C LEU A 175 4.02 -5.70 13.60
N CYS A 176 3.64 -6.47 14.61
CA CYS A 176 3.96 -6.17 15.99
C CYS A 176 5.43 -6.52 16.29
N LYS A 177 6.26 -5.53 16.67
CA LYS A 177 7.73 -5.70 16.85
C LYS A 177 8.41 -6.21 15.58
N PRO A 178 8.39 -5.41 14.49
CA PRO A 178 8.85 -5.84 13.16
C PRO A 178 10.30 -6.32 13.14
N ASP A 179 11.18 -5.71 13.94
CA ASP A 179 12.60 -6.06 14.08
C ASP A 179 12.84 -7.51 14.55
N VAL A 180 11.89 -8.06 15.31
CA VAL A 180 11.89 -9.46 15.76
C VAL A 180 11.10 -10.33 14.78
N GLN A 181 9.87 -9.93 14.45
CA GLN A 181 8.96 -10.76 13.66
C GLN A 181 9.46 -11.01 12.24
N MET A 182 10.12 -10.05 11.60
CA MET A 182 10.67 -10.26 10.26
C MET A 182 11.65 -11.44 10.21
N LYS A 183 12.49 -11.62 11.23
CA LYS A 183 13.43 -12.74 11.31
C LYS A 183 12.68 -14.07 11.49
N VAL A 184 11.71 -14.09 12.41
CA VAL A 184 10.87 -15.27 12.66
C VAL A 184 10.11 -15.70 11.40
N LEU A 185 9.52 -14.75 10.67
CA LEU A 185 8.78 -15.02 9.45
C LEU A 185 9.71 -15.42 8.30
N HIS A 186 10.93 -14.86 8.23
CA HIS A 186 11.93 -15.25 7.26
C HIS A 186 12.44 -16.69 7.45
N ASP A 187 12.55 -17.14 8.70
CA ASP A 187 12.96 -18.52 9.00
C ASP A 187 11.82 -19.53 8.86
N ASN A 188 10.57 -19.08 8.78
CA ASN A 188 9.40 -19.95 8.63
C ASN A 188 9.39 -20.61 7.23
N PRO A 189 9.41 -21.96 7.12
CA PRO A 189 9.36 -22.71 5.86
C PRO A 189 8.22 -22.29 4.91
N ALA A 190 7.03 -22.01 5.46
CA ALA A 190 5.87 -21.60 4.67
C ALA A 190 6.09 -20.25 3.98
N CYS A 191 6.90 -19.37 4.58
CA CYS A 191 7.26 -18.05 4.07
C CYS A 191 8.66 -17.96 3.48
N SER A 192 9.54 -18.93 3.64
CA SER A 192 10.85 -18.92 2.99
C SER A 192 10.85 -19.74 1.71
N GLY A 193 9.86 -20.65 1.55
CA GLY A 193 9.87 -21.64 0.48
C GLY A 193 10.96 -22.71 0.67
N ARG A 194 11.67 -22.70 1.81
CA ARG A 194 12.58 -23.78 2.18
C ARG A 194 11.74 -24.97 2.61
N VAL A 195 11.84 -26.08 1.89
CA VAL A 195 11.29 -27.37 2.34
C VAL A 195 12.08 -27.77 3.59
N PRO A 196 11.44 -28.16 4.70
CA PRO A 196 12.16 -28.75 5.83
C PRO A 196 12.98 -29.93 5.32
N ALA A 197 14.29 -29.93 5.62
CA ALA A 197 15.19 -31.03 5.28
C ALA A 197 14.76 -32.34 5.94
#